data_AF-A0A7Y6YNQ7-F1
#
_entry.id   AF-A0A7Y6YNQ7-F1
#
_cell.length_a   1.000
_cell.length_b   1.000
_cell.length_c   1.000
_cell.angle_alpha   90.00
_cell.angle_beta   90.00
_cell.angle_gamma   90.00
#
_symmetry.space_group_name_H-M   'P 1'
#
loop_
_entity.id
_entity.type
_entity.pdbx_description
1 polymer ?
#
loop_
_entity_poly.entity_id
_entity_poly.type
_entity_poly.pdbx_seq_one_letter_code
_entity_poly.pdbx_strand_id
1 'polypeptide(L)'
;GSEYLWPGRFHDRLHISTRQYARLVRDWVRSIGLDSTSYGTHSMRRTKVAHIYRKTGNLRAVQLLLGHTKMDSTVRYLGVELEDALEISESVEI
;
A
#
# COMPACT_ATOMS: atom_id res chain seq x y z
N GLY A 1 -25.91 -13.31 12.05
CA GLY A 1 -24.68 -13.21 11.24
C GLY A 1 -23.86 -12.05 11.78
N SER A 2 -22.53 -12.10 11.70
CA SER A 2 -21.69 -10.97 12.14
C SER A 2 -21.88 -9.77 11.20
N GLU A 3 -21.97 -8.56 11.76
CA GLU A 3 -22.05 -7.29 11.02
C GLU A 3 -20.74 -6.95 10.27
N TYR A 4 -19.63 -7.58 10.65
CA TYR A 4 -18.30 -7.28 10.12
C TYR A 4 -17.92 -8.21 8.97
N LEU A 5 -17.32 -7.64 7.92
CA LEU A 5 -16.81 -8.38 6.76
C LEU A 5 -15.79 -9.46 7.15
N TRP A 6 -14.98 -9.21 8.19
CA TRP A 6 -14.05 -10.18 8.77
C TRP A 6 -14.33 -10.38 10.27
N PRO A 7 -15.14 -11.38 10.65
CA PRO A 7 -15.49 -11.61 12.04
C PRO A 7 -14.31 -12.09 12.88
N GLY A 8 -14.29 -11.69 14.15
CA GLY A 8 -13.37 -12.24 15.14
C GLY A 8 -13.78 -13.65 15.59
N ARG A 9 -12.83 -14.40 16.17
CA ARG A 9 -13.09 -15.76 16.71
C ARG A 9 -13.52 -15.76 18.18
N PHE A 10 -13.39 -14.64 18.87
CA PHE A 10 -13.76 -14.49 20.28
C PHE A 10 -15.09 -13.74 20.35
N HIS A 11 -16.04 -14.23 21.16
CA HIS A 11 -17.38 -13.64 21.28
C HIS A 11 -17.33 -12.15 21.65
N ASP A 12 -16.35 -11.73 22.45
CA ASP A 12 -16.20 -10.33 22.88
C ASP A 12 -15.48 -9.43 21.84
N ARG A 13 -15.00 -10.00 20.73
CA ARG A 13 -14.34 -9.25 19.64
C ARG A 13 -15.07 -9.49 18.33
N LEU A 14 -15.90 -8.53 17.97
CA LEU A 14 -16.80 -8.64 16.83
C LEU A 14 -16.07 -8.70 15.46
N HIS A 15 -14.85 -8.14 15.36
CA HIS A 15 -14.03 -8.15 14.15
C HIS A 15 -12.59 -8.62 14.38
N ILE A 16 -11.90 -8.96 13.29
CA ILE A 16 -10.48 -9.30 13.32
C ILE A 16 -9.65 -8.14 13.91
N SER A 17 -8.72 -8.47 14.81
CA SER A 17 -7.77 -7.49 15.34
C SER A 17 -6.65 -7.20 14.34
N THR A 18 -6.05 -6.00 14.41
CA THR A 18 -4.86 -5.64 13.60
C THR A 18 -3.73 -6.65 13.73
N ARG A 19 -3.54 -7.22 14.93
CA ARG A 19 -2.53 -8.25 15.21
C ARG A 19 -2.81 -9.55 14.46
N GLN A 20 -4.08 -9.95 14.41
CA GLN A 20 -4.49 -11.15 13.69
C GLN A 20 -4.38 -10.93 12.18
N TYR A 21 -4.76 -9.76 11.68
CA TYR A 21 -4.53 -9.41 10.28
C TYR A 21 -3.04 -9.46 9.90
N ALA A 22 -2.17 -8.88 10.72
CA ALA A 22 -0.72 -8.93 10.52
C ALA A 22 -0.14 -10.35 10.63
N ARG A 23 -0.77 -11.27 11.39
CA ARG A 23 -0.38 -12.69 11.41
C ARG A 23 -0.75 -13.38 10.09
N LEU A 24 -1.99 -13.21 9.64
CA LEU A 24 -2.45 -13.78 8.36
C LEU A 24 -1.54 -13.37 7.20
N VAL A 25 -1.23 -12.08 7.10
CA VAL A 25 -0.33 -11.58 6.05
C VAL A 25 1.07 -12.19 6.16
N ARG A 26 1.64 -12.31 7.37
CA ARG A 26 2.95 -12.96 7.57
C ARG A 26 2.93 -14.42 7.16
N ASP A 27 1.86 -15.15 7.50
CA ASP A 27 1.73 -16.55 7.14
C ASP A 27 1.60 -16.73 5.62
N TRP A 28 0.84 -15.85 4.94
CA TRP A 28 0.76 -15.83 3.48
C TRP A 28 2.11 -15.52 2.83
N VAL A 29 2.84 -14.52 3.32
CA VAL A 29 4.19 -14.18 2.83
C VAL A 29 5.13 -15.37 2.96
N ARG A 30 5.12 -16.09 4.09
CA ARG A 30 5.92 -17.32 4.25
C ARG A 30 5.49 -18.43 3.31
N SER A 31 4.19 -18.59 3.09
CA SER A 31 3.66 -19.66 2.22
C SER A 31 4.14 -19.56 0.77
N ILE A 32 4.51 -18.36 0.32
CA ILE A 32 5.08 -18.10 -1.01
C ILE A 32 6.62 -17.99 -1.00
N GLY A 33 7.27 -18.36 0.10
CA GLY A 33 8.73 -18.39 0.22
C GLY A 33 9.41 -17.02 0.41
N LEU A 34 8.66 -15.97 0.77
CA LEU A 34 9.22 -14.65 1.02
C LEU A 34 9.53 -14.43 2.51
N ASP A 35 10.46 -13.51 2.77
CA ASP A 35 10.83 -13.11 4.13
C ASP A 35 9.71 -12.30 4.82
N SER A 36 9.07 -12.92 5.80
CA SER A 36 8.02 -12.29 6.62
C SER A 36 8.45 -11.09 7.46
N THR A 37 9.76 -10.81 7.59
CA THR A 37 10.24 -9.58 8.24
C THR A 37 10.28 -8.39 7.28
N SER A 38 10.44 -8.68 5.99
CA SER A 38 10.53 -7.68 4.92
C SER A 38 9.17 -7.31 4.31
N TYR A 39 8.17 -8.20 4.39
CA TYR A 39 6.83 -7.97 3.81
C TYR A 39 5.71 -8.02 4.84
N GLY A 40 4.79 -7.06 4.76
CA GLY A 40 3.62 -6.95 5.62
C GLY A 40 2.56 -6.00 5.07
N THR A 41 1.57 -5.67 5.89
CA THR A 41 0.43 -4.83 5.47
C THR A 41 0.87 -3.46 4.94
N HIS A 42 1.90 -2.87 5.52
CA HIS A 42 2.44 -1.59 5.06
C HIS A 42 3.20 -1.69 3.74
N SER A 43 4.01 -2.75 3.55
CA SER A 43 4.73 -2.93 2.29
C SER A 43 3.76 -3.16 1.14
N MET A 44 2.70 -3.96 1.35
CA MET A 44 1.64 -4.17 0.36
C MET A 44 0.94 -2.86 -0.01
N ARG A 45 0.64 -2.00 0.98
CA ARG A 45 0.07 -0.67 0.73
C ARG A 45 1.01 0.17 -0.15
N ARG A 46 2.31 0.22 0.17
CA ARG A 46 3.33 0.92 -0.63
C ARG A 46 3.40 0.39 -2.06
N THR A 47 3.48 -0.92 -2.25
CA THR A 47 3.63 -1.55 -3.56
C THR A 47 2.46 -1.23 -4.49
N LYS A 48 1.21 -1.32 -4.01
CA LYS A 48 0.04 -1.06 -4.85
C LYS A 48 0.06 0.36 -5.43
N VAL A 49 0.33 1.36 -4.59
CA VAL A 49 0.32 2.76 -5.02
C VAL A 49 1.52 3.12 -5.87
N ALA A 50 2.70 2.57 -5.59
CA ALA A 50 3.87 2.73 -6.44
C ALA A 50 3.63 2.18 -7.84
N HIS A 51 2.93 1.05 -7.95
CA HIS A 51 2.56 0.49 -9.25
C HIS A 51 1.55 1.35 -10.01
N ILE A 52 0.59 1.97 -9.32
CA ILE A 52 -0.37 2.90 -9.94
C ILE A 52 0.38 4.14 -10.45
N TYR A 53 1.27 4.71 -9.64
CA TYR A 53 2.06 5.87 -10.04
C TYR A 53 2.89 5.56 -11.30
N ARG A 54 3.68 4.48 -11.28
CA ARG A 54 4.51 4.08 -12.44
C ARG A 54 3.70 3.90 -13.73
N LYS A 55 2.46 3.43 -13.63
CA LYS A 55 1.60 3.22 -14.80
C LYS A 55 0.90 4.46 -15.31
N THR A 56 0.72 5.48 -14.47
CA THR A 56 -0.21 6.59 -14.76
C THR A 56 0.41 7.98 -14.64
N GLY A 57 1.56 8.12 -13.97
CA GLY A 57 2.13 9.40 -13.57
C GLY A 57 1.24 10.22 -12.60
N ASN A 58 0.07 9.71 -12.20
CA ASN A 58 -0.93 10.54 -11.51
C ASN A 58 -0.72 10.53 -9.99
N LEU A 59 0.14 11.44 -9.53
CA LEU A 59 0.46 11.59 -8.11
C LEU A 59 -0.76 12.00 -7.26
N ARG A 60 -1.67 12.81 -7.83
CA ARG A 60 -2.90 13.25 -7.14
C ARG A 60 -3.86 12.08 -6.88
N ALA A 61 -4.03 11.18 -7.83
CA ALA A 61 -4.82 9.96 -7.65
C ALA A 61 -4.22 9.09 -6.54
N VAL A 62 -2.89 8.94 -6.52
CA VAL A 62 -2.19 8.20 -5.47
C VAL A 62 -2.37 8.83 -4.09
N GLN A 63 -2.30 10.16 -3.99
CA GLN A 63 -2.56 10.87 -2.72
C GLN A 63 -3.96 10.55 -2.18
N LEU A 64 -4.98 10.60 -3.04
CA LEU A 64 -6.37 10.30 -2.65
C LEU A 64 -6.52 8.84 -2.20
N LEU A 65 -5.93 7.89 -2.92
CA LEU A 65 -5.95 6.47 -2.55
C LEU A 65 -5.23 6.20 -1.22
N LEU A 66 -4.19 6.96 -0.89
CA LEU A 66 -3.51 6.89 0.40
C LEU A 66 -4.24 7.67 1.50
N GLY A 67 -5.19 8.54 1.18
CA GLY A 67 -5.80 9.43 2.16
C GLY A 67 -4.81 10.40 2.79
N HIS A 68 -3.75 10.78 2.08
CA HIS A 68 -2.78 11.76 2.57
C HIS A 68 -3.32 13.18 2.42
N THR A 69 -3.28 13.96 3.50
CA THR A 69 -3.72 15.37 3.47
C THR A 69 -2.80 16.24 2.62
N LYS A 70 -1.48 16.03 2.70
CA LYS A 70 -0.47 16.82 2.00
C LYS A 70 0.14 16.04 0.84
N MET A 71 0.40 16.71 -0.27
CA MET A 71 1.06 16.10 -1.43
C MET A 71 2.49 15.67 -1.08
N ASP A 72 3.22 16.47 -0.30
CA ASP A 72 4.59 16.19 0.15
C ASP A 72 4.72 14.83 0.85
N SER A 73 3.71 14.44 1.64
CA SER A 73 3.67 13.13 2.28
C SER A 73 3.64 12.00 1.26
N THR A 74 2.99 12.21 0.11
CA THR A 74 2.88 11.24 -0.97
C THR A 74 4.18 11.15 -1.78
N VAL A 75 4.79 12.30 -2.09
CA VAL A 75 6.12 12.36 -2.73
C VAL A 75 7.14 11.59 -1.89
N ARG A 76 7.25 11.92 -0.60
CA ARG A 76 8.18 11.23 0.32
C ARG A 76 7.87 9.74 0.50
N TYR A 77 6.59 9.36 0.50
CA TYR A 77 6.17 7.97 0.70
C TYR A 77 6.54 7.07 -0.48
N LEU A 78 6.40 7.60 -1.69
CA LEU A 78 6.76 6.92 -2.94
C LEU A 78 8.26 7.02 -3.24
N GLY A 79 8.95 8.04 -2.72
CA GLY A 79 10.34 8.31 -3.07
C GLY A 79 10.47 8.79 -4.52
N VAL A 80 9.50 9.60 -4.97
CA VAL A 80 9.54 10.23 -6.31
C VAL A 80 10.61 11.33 -6.26
N GLU A 81 11.58 11.25 -7.16
CA GLU A 81 12.76 12.13 -7.23
C GLU A 81 12.79 12.91 -8.57
N LEU A 82 13.83 13.72 -8.79
CA LEU A 82 14.02 14.51 -10.01
C LEU A 82 14.10 13.63 -11.28
N GLU A 83 14.68 12.43 -11.21
CA GLU A 83 14.71 11.48 -12.33
C GLU A 83 13.32 11.19 -12.92
N ASP A 84 12.27 11.11 -12.10
CA ASP A 84 10.90 10.86 -12.59
C ASP A 84 10.38 12.05 -13.44
N ALA A 85 10.81 13.28 -13.12
CA ALA A 85 10.45 14.46 -13.89
C ALA A 85 11.16 14.50 -15.26
N LEU A 86 12.41 14.02 -15.31
CA LEU A 86 13.17 13.91 -16.57
C LEU A 86 12.58 12.84 -17.48
N GLU A 87 12.24 11.66 -16.94
CA GLU A 87 11.59 10.59 -17.72
C GLU A 87 10.26 11.06 -18.32
N ILE A 88 9.43 11.77 -17.53
CA ILE A 88 8.18 12.36 -18.04
C ILE A 88 8.47 13.40 -19.13
N SER A 89 9.48 14.26 -18.94
CA SER A 89 9.84 15.29 -19.93
C SER A 89 10.32 14.69 -21.25
N GLU A 90 11.15 13.65 -21.22
CA GLU A 90 11.65 12.96 -22.41
C GLU A 90 10.54 12.27 -23.19
N SER A 91 9.51 11.76 -22.50
CA SER A 91 8.36 11.14 -23.15
C SER A 91 7.44 12.12 -23.89
N VAL A 92 7.60 13.42 -23.64
CA VAL A 92 6.83 14.50 -24.27
C VAL A 92 7.72 15.21 -25.29
N GLU A 93 7.97 14.56 -26.44
CA GLU A 93 8.51 15.25 -27.62
C GLU A 93 7.37 16.01 -28.34
N ILE A 94 7.62 17.28 -28.69
CA ILE A 94 6.71 18.13 -29.48
C ILE A 94 7.11 18.07 -30.96
#